data_AF-A0A975BLJ7-F1
#
_entry.id   AF-A0A975BLJ7-F1
#
_cell.length_a   1.000
_cell.length_b   1.000
_cell.length_c   1.000
_cell.angle_alpha   90.00
_cell.angle_beta   90.00
_cell.angle_gamma   90.00
#
_symmetry.space_group_name_H-M   'P 1'
#
loop_
_entity.id
_entity.type
_entity.pdbx_description
1 polymer ?
#
loop_
_entity_poly.entity_id
_entity_poly.type
_entity_poly.pdbx_seq_one_letter_code
_entity_poly.pdbx_strand_id
1 'polypeptide(L)'
;MIILDEQLLGRNIETEIAKWYRGAVQFVIELRPRTVIKDEAIPKLLRQQKQPTFVTINEKDFWLKVPANNKYCVVCFTLPDSRSEEISQSLRILFRYPEFSTKSKRMGKVVRITDREISYYTSGMHIITL
;
A
#
# COMPACT_ATOMS: atom_id res chain seq x y z
N MET A 1 -1.89 9.72 3.82
CA MET A 1 -3.02 9.36 2.94
C MET A 1 -2.88 7.90 2.56
N ILE A 2 -3.93 7.24 2.10
CA ILE A 2 -3.84 5.96 1.41
C ILE A 2 -3.99 6.25 -0.08
N ILE A 3 -3.12 5.65 -0.89
CA ILE A 3 -3.17 5.73 -2.35
C ILE A 3 -3.40 4.31 -2.86
N LEU A 4 -4.45 4.10 -3.61
CA LEU A 4 -4.80 2.80 -4.19
C LEU A 4 -4.25 2.71 -5.61
N ASP A 5 -3.76 1.52 -5.97
CA ASP A 5 -3.42 1.19 -7.34
C ASP A 5 -4.65 1.25 -8.27
N GLU A 6 -4.44 1.55 -9.54
CA GLU A 6 -5.51 1.61 -10.55
C GLU A 6 -6.17 0.24 -10.78
N GLN A 7 -5.45 -0.85 -10.55
CA GLN A 7 -6.01 -2.22 -10.61
C GLN A 7 -7.12 -2.47 -9.57
N LEU A 8 -7.22 -1.60 -8.56
CA LEU A 8 -8.24 -1.66 -7.52
C LEU A 8 -9.51 -0.85 -7.87
N LEU A 9 -9.52 -0.12 -8.99
CA LEU A 9 -10.66 0.68 -9.43
C LEU A 9 -11.91 -0.17 -9.65
N GLY A 10 -13.08 0.39 -9.35
CA GLY A 10 -14.38 -0.27 -9.55
C GLY A 10 -14.73 -1.35 -8.53
N ARG A 11 -13.87 -1.59 -7.52
CA ARG A 11 -14.07 -2.60 -6.48
C ARG A 11 -14.65 -2.05 -5.18
N ASN A 12 -14.96 -0.75 -5.12
CA ASN A 12 -15.51 -0.04 -3.96
C ASN A 12 -14.59 -0.07 -2.70
N ILE A 13 -13.31 -0.41 -2.87
CA ILE A 13 -12.33 -0.56 -1.77
C ILE A 13 -12.09 0.79 -1.08
N GLU A 14 -12.03 1.87 -1.85
CA GLU A 14 -11.89 3.24 -1.36
C GLU A 14 -13.01 3.62 -0.38
N THR A 15 -14.24 3.24 -0.69
CA THR A 15 -15.42 3.46 0.16
C THR A 15 -15.32 2.62 1.43
N GLU A 16 -14.96 1.35 1.32
CA GLU A 16 -14.81 0.47 2.49
C GLU A 16 -13.70 0.92 3.43
N ILE A 17 -12.58 1.44 2.89
CA ILE A 17 -11.50 2.01 3.70
C ILE A 17 -11.95 3.32 4.35
N ALA A 18 -12.66 4.19 3.63
CA ALA A 18 -13.13 5.48 4.13
C ALA A 18 -14.06 5.35 5.35
N LYS A 19 -14.78 4.22 5.50
CA LYS A 19 -15.61 3.93 6.69
C LYS A 19 -14.84 3.92 8.01
N TRP A 20 -13.54 3.63 8.00
CA TRP A 20 -12.75 3.49 9.22
C TRP A 20 -11.45 4.29 9.23
N TYR A 21 -10.94 4.72 8.07
CA TYR A 21 -9.72 5.50 7.97
C TYR A 21 -10.03 7.00 7.88
N ARG A 22 -9.58 7.76 8.89
CA ARG A 22 -9.84 9.22 8.98
C ARG A 22 -9.06 10.09 7.97
N GLY A 23 -8.17 9.52 7.17
CA GLY A 23 -7.36 10.26 6.19
C GLY A 23 -7.89 10.12 4.77
N ALA A 24 -7.38 10.94 3.86
CA ALA A 24 -7.71 10.79 2.43
C ALA A 24 -7.33 9.40 1.89
N VAL A 25 -8.23 8.84 1.08
CA VAL A 25 -8.09 7.63 0.27
C VAL A 25 -8.36 8.06 -1.17
N GLN A 26 -7.46 7.76 -2.10
CA GLN A 26 -7.61 8.12 -3.51
C GLN A 26 -6.87 7.14 -4.39
N PHE A 27 -7.19 7.08 -5.68
CA PHE A 27 -6.46 6.27 -6.64
C PHE A 27 -5.20 6.97 -7.15
N VAL A 28 -4.20 6.19 -7.55
CA VAL A 28 -2.93 6.72 -8.04
C VAL A 28 -3.09 7.56 -9.30
N ILE A 29 -4.09 7.24 -10.13
CA ILE A 29 -4.45 8.01 -11.34
C ILE A 29 -4.89 9.45 -11.02
N GLU A 30 -5.40 9.71 -9.81
CA GLU A 30 -5.81 11.05 -9.38
C GLU A 30 -4.62 11.96 -9.08
N LEU A 31 -3.44 11.39 -8.81
CA LEU A 31 -2.22 12.15 -8.53
C LEU A 31 -1.57 12.71 -9.80
N ARG A 32 -1.87 12.14 -10.97
CA ARG A 32 -1.45 12.64 -12.28
C ARG A 32 -2.55 12.42 -13.32
N PRO A 33 -3.59 13.27 -13.31
CA PRO A 33 -4.65 13.16 -14.30
C PRO A 33 -4.08 13.31 -15.71
N ARG A 34 -4.57 12.49 -16.65
CA ARG A 34 -4.21 12.49 -18.08
C ARG A 34 -2.83 11.93 -18.43
N THR A 35 -2.19 11.17 -17.55
CA THR A 35 -0.96 10.43 -17.87
C THR A 35 -1.05 8.98 -17.42
N VAL A 36 -0.52 8.05 -18.23
CA VAL A 36 -0.30 6.68 -17.80
C VAL A 36 0.86 6.65 -16.81
N ILE A 37 0.62 6.13 -15.61
CA ILE A 37 1.64 6.01 -14.56
C ILE A 37 2.19 4.59 -14.63
N LYS A 38 3.42 4.45 -15.14
CA LYS A 38 4.13 3.17 -15.08
C LYS A 38 4.54 2.84 -13.64
N ASP A 39 4.59 1.57 -13.29
CA ASP A 39 4.99 1.09 -11.96
C ASP A 39 6.34 1.66 -11.48
N GLU A 40 7.32 1.76 -12.38
CA GLU A 40 8.64 2.35 -12.11
C GLU A 40 8.57 3.82 -11.66
N ALA A 41 7.53 4.55 -12.05
CA ALA A 41 7.32 5.95 -11.67
C ALA A 41 6.61 6.10 -10.32
N ILE A 42 5.97 5.04 -9.80
CA ILE A 42 5.19 5.07 -8.56
C ILE A 42 6.05 5.52 -7.36
N PRO A 43 7.26 4.97 -7.11
CA PRO A 43 8.10 5.43 -6.01
C PRO A 43 8.42 6.94 -6.07
N LYS A 44 8.63 7.48 -7.27
CA LYS A 44 8.90 8.92 -7.46
C LYS A 44 7.68 9.76 -7.13
N LEU A 45 6.49 9.30 -7.53
CA LEU A 45 5.23 9.97 -7.24
C LEU A 45 4.91 9.95 -5.74
N LEU A 46 5.11 8.82 -5.08
CA LEU A 46 4.88 8.68 -3.64
C LEU A 46 5.76 9.61 -2.81
N ARG A 47 7.02 9.86 -3.23
CA ARG A 47 7.91 10.81 -2.54
C ARG A 47 7.39 12.26 -2.52
N GLN A 48 6.48 12.61 -3.42
CA GLN A 48 5.87 13.94 -3.49
C GLN A 48 4.70 14.11 -2.51
N GLN A 49 4.24 13.01 -1.91
CA GLN A 49 3.08 13.00 -1.03
C GLN A 49 3.49 12.99 0.45
N LYS A 50 2.62 13.52 1.33
CA LYS A 50 2.88 13.56 2.78
C LYS A 50 2.56 12.21 3.44
N GLN A 51 3.60 11.41 3.65
CA GLN A 51 3.54 10.08 4.30
C GLN A 51 2.43 9.19 3.73
N PRO A 52 2.46 8.88 2.42
CA PRO A 52 1.49 7.98 1.80
C PRO A 52 1.73 6.52 2.19
N THR A 53 0.64 5.76 2.26
CA THR A 53 0.66 4.30 2.14
C THR A 53 0.06 3.95 0.79
N PHE A 54 0.87 3.40 -0.11
CA PHE A 54 0.43 2.86 -1.40
C PHE A 54 -0.06 1.43 -1.21
N VAL A 55 -1.17 1.07 -1.84
CA VAL A 55 -1.80 -0.25 -1.72
C VAL A 55 -2.01 -0.82 -3.12
N THR A 56 -1.49 -2.02 -3.37
CA THR A 56 -1.53 -2.69 -4.67
C THR A 56 -1.76 -4.19 -4.52
N ILE A 57 -2.31 -4.82 -5.56
CA ILE A 57 -2.32 -6.29 -5.74
C ILE A 57 -1.22 -6.77 -6.69
N ASN A 58 -0.45 -5.85 -7.31
CA ASN A 58 0.71 -6.18 -8.13
C ASN A 58 1.93 -6.51 -7.24
N GLU A 59 1.82 -7.58 -6.45
CA GLU A 59 2.91 -8.00 -5.57
C GLU A 59 4.22 -8.26 -6.33
N LYS A 60 4.11 -8.89 -7.51
CA LYS A 60 5.27 -9.32 -8.30
C LYS A 60 6.16 -8.17 -8.73
N ASP A 61 5.62 -6.98 -8.98
CA ASP A 61 6.39 -5.83 -9.45
C ASP A 61 6.83 -4.87 -8.34
N PHE A 62 6.30 -5.05 -7.13
CA PHE A 62 6.61 -4.17 -6.00
C PHE A 62 7.40 -4.85 -4.89
N TRP A 63 7.06 -6.10 -4.53
CA TRP A 63 7.74 -6.83 -3.47
C TRP A 63 9.17 -7.19 -3.86
N LEU A 64 10.14 -6.83 -3.02
CA LEU A 64 11.59 -7.00 -3.23
C LEU A 64 12.15 -6.26 -4.47
N LYS A 65 11.33 -5.50 -5.18
CA LYS A 65 11.73 -4.68 -6.34
C LYS A 65 11.76 -3.20 -6.03
N VAL A 66 10.83 -2.71 -5.21
CA VAL A 66 10.78 -1.29 -4.82
C VAL A 66 11.68 -1.03 -3.62
N PRO A 67 12.59 -0.03 -3.69
CA PRO A 67 13.42 0.31 -2.55
C PRO A 67 12.57 0.86 -1.40
N ALA A 68 12.78 0.36 -0.19
CA ALA A 68 12.17 0.95 1.00
C ALA A 68 12.63 2.42 1.15
N ASN A 69 11.72 3.32 1.51
CA ASN A 69 12.02 4.74 1.62
C ASN A 69 11.24 5.41 2.76
N ASN A 70 11.90 6.21 3.58
CA ASN A 70 11.30 6.88 4.74
C ASN A 70 10.25 7.95 4.39
N LYS A 71 9.99 8.21 3.11
CA LYS A 71 8.92 9.10 2.65
C LYS A 71 7.60 8.39 2.41
N TYR A 72 7.56 7.06 2.23
CA TYR A 72 6.34 6.32 1.92
C TYR A 72 6.32 4.91 2.53
N CYS A 73 5.16 4.27 2.44
CA CYS A 73 4.94 2.86 2.72
C CYS A 73 4.28 2.22 1.50
N VAL A 74 4.62 0.97 1.19
CA VAL A 74 3.96 0.17 0.14
C VAL A 74 3.36 -1.07 0.80
N VAL A 75 2.13 -1.43 0.46
CA VAL A 75 1.45 -2.65 0.91
C VAL A 75 1.00 -3.43 -0.32
N CYS A 76 1.61 -4.58 -0.52
CA CYS A 76 1.34 -5.52 -1.60
C CYS A 76 0.44 -6.64 -1.08
N PHE A 77 -0.74 -6.80 -1.67
CA PHE A 77 -1.63 -7.92 -1.40
C PHE A 77 -1.39 -9.03 -2.41
N THR A 78 -1.20 -10.25 -1.92
CA THR A 78 -1.16 -11.47 -2.73
C THR A 78 -2.53 -12.14 -2.63
N LEU A 79 -3.54 -11.49 -3.19
CA LEU A 79 -4.93 -11.99 -3.17
C LEU A 79 -5.42 -12.16 -4.61
N PRO A 80 -6.18 -13.23 -4.90
CA PRO A 80 -6.89 -13.32 -6.17
C PRO A 80 -7.96 -12.22 -6.25
N ASP A 81 -8.31 -11.82 -7.47
CA ASP A 81 -9.29 -10.78 -7.75
C ASP A 81 -10.63 -10.98 -7.04
N SER A 82 -11.07 -12.22 -6.86
CA SER A 82 -12.31 -12.57 -6.16
C SER A 82 -12.32 -12.22 -4.67
N ARG A 83 -11.15 -11.94 -4.08
CA ARG A 83 -10.96 -11.63 -2.66
C ARG A 83 -10.54 -10.18 -2.43
N SER A 84 -10.66 -9.31 -3.43
CA SER A 84 -10.26 -7.91 -3.30
C SER A 84 -11.06 -7.13 -2.24
N GLU A 85 -12.24 -7.60 -1.87
CA GLU A 85 -13.05 -7.05 -0.77
C GLU A 85 -12.35 -7.17 0.60
N GLU A 86 -11.47 -8.15 0.78
CA GLU A 86 -10.74 -8.38 2.04
C GLU A 86 -9.63 -7.35 2.28
N ILE A 87 -9.25 -6.58 1.26
CA ILE A 87 -8.16 -5.58 1.32
C ILE A 87 -8.44 -4.56 2.43
N SER A 88 -9.68 -4.06 2.53
CA SER A 88 -10.03 -3.05 3.54
C SER A 88 -9.86 -3.58 4.96
N GLN A 89 -10.38 -4.79 5.23
CA GLN A 89 -10.27 -5.43 6.55
C GLN A 89 -8.82 -5.78 6.89
N SER A 90 -8.08 -6.35 5.94
CA SER A 90 -6.68 -6.73 6.13
C SER A 90 -5.79 -5.52 6.38
N LEU A 91 -6.02 -4.41 5.66
CA LEU A 91 -5.30 -3.16 5.89
C LEU A 91 -5.63 -2.55 7.27
N ARG A 92 -6.88 -2.68 7.72
CA ARG A 92 -7.30 -2.26 9.06
C ARG A 92 -6.59 -3.06 10.15
N ILE A 93 -6.43 -4.37 9.95
CA ILE A 93 -5.69 -5.26 10.86
C ILE A 93 -4.21 -4.87 10.87
N LEU A 94 -3.59 -4.68 9.69
CA LEU A 94 -2.20 -4.22 9.59
C LEU A 94 -1.98 -2.95 10.42
N PHE A 95 -2.89 -1.97 10.32
CA PHE A 95 -2.73 -0.69 11.02
C PHE A 95 -2.94 -0.77 12.54
N ARG A 96 -3.26 -1.94 13.11
CA ARG A 96 -3.29 -2.18 14.56
C ARG A 96 -1.95 -2.67 15.11
N TYR A 97 -1.07 -3.20 14.27
CA TYR A 97 0.26 -3.64 14.71
C TYR A 97 1.10 -2.44 15.18
N PRO A 98 1.88 -2.58 16.27
CA PRO A 98 2.69 -1.50 16.83
C PRO A 98 3.57 -0.78 15.79
N GLU A 99 4.10 -1.53 14.82
CA GLU A 99 5.00 -1.13 13.73
C GLU A 99 4.31 -0.30 12.64
N PHE A 100 2.97 -0.37 12.57
CA PHE A 100 2.15 0.27 11.51
C PHE A 100 1.07 1.21 12.04
N SER A 101 0.93 1.29 13.36
CA SER A 101 -0.11 2.05 14.09
C SER A 101 -0.21 3.54 13.73
N THR A 102 0.88 4.17 13.31
CA THR A 102 0.89 5.58 12.90
C THR A 102 1.47 5.77 11.51
N LYS A 103 1.11 6.88 10.84
CA LYS A 103 1.67 7.23 9.52
C LYS A 103 3.19 7.21 9.53
N SER A 104 3.80 7.82 10.56
CA SER A 104 5.25 7.87 10.72
C SER A 104 5.85 6.47 10.86
N LYS A 105 5.27 5.62 11.72
CA LYS A 105 5.74 4.26 11.92
C LYS A 105 5.64 3.38 10.67
N ARG A 106 4.66 3.63 9.78
CA ARG A 106 4.54 2.91 8.50
C ARG A 106 5.67 3.23 7.52
N MET A 107 6.26 4.43 7.59
CA MET A 107 7.21 4.87 6.57
C MET A 107 8.45 3.99 6.55
N GLY A 108 9.09 3.88 5.38
CA GLY A 108 10.28 3.06 5.21
C GLY A 108 10.01 1.57 5.20
N LYS A 109 8.75 1.15 4.98
CA LYS A 109 8.36 -0.26 4.92
C LYS A 109 7.69 -0.58 3.59
N VAL A 110 8.10 -1.70 3.01
CA VAL A 110 7.34 -2.40 1.97
C VAL A 110 6.81 -3.67 2.61
N VAL A 111 5.50 -3.84 2.57
CA VAL A 111 4.76 -4.90 3.25
C VAL A 111 4.18 -5.82 2.20
N ARG A 112 4.23 -7.12 2.45
CA ARG A 112 3.52 -8.15 1.71
C ARG A 112 2.53 -8.82 2.63
N ILE A 113 1.28 -8.85 2.20
CA ILE A 113 0.20 -9.56 2.88
C ILE A 113 -0.23 -10.72 1.99
N THR A 114 -0.15 -11.92 2.53
CA THR A 114 -0.62 -13.15 1.89
C THR A 114 -1.82 -13.70 2.66
N ASP A 115 -2.32 -14.86 2.24
CA ASP A 115 -3.32 -15.63 2.97
C ASP A 115 -2.80 -16.18 4.32
N ARG A 116 -1.47 -16.32 4.48
CA ARG A 116 -0.84 -17.00 5.63
C ARG A 116 -0.13 -16.06 6.57
N GLU A 117 0.49 -15.01 6.03
CA GLU A 117 1.41 -14.18 6.80
C GLU A 117 1.42 -12.73 6.32
N ILE A 118 1.87 -11.86 7.23
CA ILE A 118 2.27 -10.49 6.94
C ILE A 118 3.78 -10.44 7.08
N SER A 119 4.47 -10.06 6.02
CA SER A 119 5.91 -9.83 6.03
C SER A 119 6.24 -8.43 5.55
N TYR A 120 7.36 -7.86 5.99
CA TYR A 120 7.82 -6.57 5.48
C TYR A 120 9.34 -6.47 5.52
N TYR A 121 9.89 -5.60 4.69
CA TYR A 121 11.28 -5.18 4.79
C TYR A 121 11.41 -3.68 4.94
N THR A 122 12.53 -3.26 5.52
CA THR A 122 12.97 -1.87 5.65
C THR A 122 14.24 -1.62 4.81
N SER A 123 14.84 -0.43 4.94
CA SER A 123 16.16 -0.17 4.38
C SER A 123 17.17 -1.22 4.87
N GLY A 124 17.76 -1.99 3.95
CA GLY A 124 18.62 -3.13 4.25
C GLY A 124 18.05 -4.50 3.82
N MET A 125 16.79 -4.54 3.36
CA MET A 125 16.15 -5.76 2.80
C MET A 125 16.06 -6.96 3.76
N HIS A 126 16.22 -6.75 5.06
CA HIS A 126 15.90 -7.77 6.05
C HIS A 126 14.37 -7.93 6.17
N ILE A 127 13.89 -9.15 5.91
CA ILE A 127 12.46 -9.49 5.99
C ILE A 127 12.10 -9.83 7.43
N ILE A 128 11.00 -9.23 7.92
CA ILE A 128 10.39 -9.47 9.23
C ILE A 128 8.97 -9.99 8.99
N THR A 129 8.58 -11.07 9.66
CA THR A 129 7.22 -11.64 9.62
C THR A 129 6.51 -11.38 10.95
N LEU A 130 5.22 -11.00 10.89
CA LEU A 130 4.35 -10.71 12.03
C LEU A 130 3.41 -11.87 12.38
#